data_AF-A0A518N682-F1
#
_entry.id   AF-A0A518N682-F1
#
_cell.length_a   1.000
_cell.length_b   1.000
_cell.length_c   1.000
_cell.angle_alpha   90.00
_cell.angle_beta   90.00
_cell.angle_gamma   90.00
#
_symmetry.space_group_name_H-M   'P 1'
#
loop_
_entity.id
_entity.type
_entity.pdbx_description
1 polymer ?
#
loop_
_entity_poly.entity_id
_entity_poly.type
_entity_poly.pdbx_seq_one_letter_code
_entity_poly.pdbx_strand_id
1 'polypeptide(L)'
;MSHHNHRIDIDHELAPPDRLDAYHRRQLSAMLDGELSPDQTRFMLRRLQHDRELAACWERWQVCGEVLRGRGHALLPAEFSQRVAAAIAAPAGATVSRAAVAGVGGPRPHRLARWGGAARSRPRWR
;
A
#
# COMPACT_ATOMS: atom_id res chain seq x y z
N MET A 1 34.13 -5.12 30.31
CA MET A 1 32.81 -5.22 29.64
C MET A 1 32.61 -3.94 28.84
N SER A 2 33.22 -3.85 27.66
CA SER A 2 33.14 -2.66 26.81
C SER A 2 31.95 -2.80 25.88
N HIS A 3 30.93 -1.96 26.09
CA HIS A 3 29.80 -1.82 25.18
C HIS A 3 30.31 -1.30 23.83
N HIS A 4 30.42 -2.19 22.85
CA HIS A 4 30.67 -1.81 21.46
C HIS A 4 29.36 -1.25 20.90
N ASN A 5 29.21 0.07 21.03
CA ASN A 5 28.12 0.81 20.42
C ASN A 5 28.31 0.72 18.90
N HIS A 6 27.57 -0.18 18.24
CA HIS A 6 27.52 -0.27 16.78
C HIS A 6 26.84 1.00 16.26
N ARG A 7 27.66 2.04 16.15
CA ARG A 7 27.36 3.26 15.41
C ARG A 7 26.91 2.80 14.03
N ILE A 8 25.60 2.88 13.80
CA ILE A 8 25.01 2.64 12.49
C ILE A 8 25.63 3.73 11.62
N ASP A 9 26.64 3.39 10.84
CA ASP A 9 27.18 4.27 9.81
C ASP A 9 26.08 4.42 8.75
N ILE A 10 25.17 5.37 8.97
CA ILE A 10 24.18 5.84 7.98
C ILE A 10 24.87 6.85 7.05
N ASP A 11 26.11 6.57 6.66
CA ASP A 11 26.81 7.31 5.60
C ASP A 11 26.56 6.58 4.27
N HIS A 12 25.28 6.24 4.01
CA HIS A 12 24.87 5.78 2.69
C HIS A 12 24.83 7.01 1.79
N GLU A 13 25.94 7.29 1.11
CA GLU A 13 26.07 8.34 0.11
C GLU A 13 25.19 7.96 -1.10
N LEU A 14 23.88 8.15 -0.92
CA LEU A 14 22.88 7.97 -1.96
C LEU A 14 23.19 9.00 -3.03
N ALA A 15 23.62 8.54 -4.20
CA ALA A 15 23.62 9.37 -5.40
C ALA A 15 22.29 10.14 -5.45
N PRO A 16 22.30 11.45 -5.74
CA PRO A 16 21.12 12.28 -5.64
C PRO A 16 20.01 11.61 -6.46
N PRO A 17 18.85 11.32 -5.84
CA PRO A 17 17.80 10.58 -6.52
C PRO A 17 17.44 11.33 -7.79
N ASP A 18 17.17 10.59 -8.87
CA ASP A 18 16.62 11.20 -10.08
C ASP A 18 15.45 12.11 -9.67
N ARG A 19 15.42 13.33 -10.21
CA ARG A 19 14.39 14.32 -9.89
C ARG A 19 13.00 13.76 -10.17
N LEU A 20 12.88 12.90 -11.19
CA LEU A 20 11.65 12.19 -11.52
C LEU A 20 11.27 11.19 -10.41
N ASP A 21 12.21 10.38 -9.95
CA ASP A 21 11.98 9.42 -8.86
C ASP A 21 11.61 10.12 -7.56
N ALA A 22 12.31 11.19 -7.20
CA ALA A 22 11.99 12.02 -6.05
C ALA A 22 10.59 12.65 -6.17
N TYR A 23 10.19 13.05 -7.39
CA TYR A 23 8.84 13.55 -7.64
C TYR A 23 7.77 12.46 -7.49
N HIS A 24 7.99 11.25 -8.02
CA HIS A 24 7.04 10.14 -7.86
C HIS A 24 6.89 9.73 -6.40
N ARG A 25 7.98 9.70 -5.63
CA ARG A 25 7.95 9.42 -4.19
C ARG A 25 7.13 10.46 -3.42
N ARG A 26 7.25 11.75 -3.77
CA ARG A 26 6.41 12.81 -3.18
C ARG A 26 4.93 12.63 -3.53
N GLN A 27 4.61 12.32 -4.79
CA GLN A 27 3.23 12.07 -5.21
C GLN A 27 2.63 10.83 -4.51
N LEU A 28 3.42 9.77 -4.29
CA LEU A 28 2.98 8.61 -3.50
C LEU A 28 2.69 8.97 -2.04
N SER A 29 3.49 9.84 -1.42
CA SER A 29 3.20 10.32 -0.07
C SER A 29 1.89 11.11 -0.05
N ALA A 30 1.71 12.07 -0.95
CA ALA A 30 0.45 12.82 -1.05
C ALA A 30 -0.75 11.89 -1.33
N MET A 31 -0.56 10.79 -2.06
CA MET A 31 -1.59 9.76 -2.26
C MET A 31 -1.90 9.00 -0.96
N LEU A 32 -0.89 8.68 -0.14
CA LEU A 32 -1.05 8.04 1.17
C LEU A 32 -1.86 8.92 2.13
N ASP A 33 -1.56 10.21 2.13
CA ASP A 33 -2.18 11.21 3.00
C ASP A 33 -3.57 11.66 2.49
N GLY A 34 -3.95 11.26 1.26
CA GLY A 34 -5.23 11.61 0.64
C GLY A 34 -5.29 13.04 0.10
N GLU A 35 -4.14 13.67 -0.07
CA GLU A 35 -3.98 15.05 -0.59
C GLU A 35 -3.95 15.12 -2.12
N LEU A 36 -3.88 13.96 -2.79
CA LEU A 36 -3.82 13.88 -4.24
C LEU A 36 -5.21 14.02 -4.88
N SER A 37 -5.32 14.74 -6.00
CA SER A 37 -6.60 14.88 -6.70
C SER A 37 -7.09 13.52 -7.24
N PRO A 38 -8.41 13.33 -7.47
CA PRO A 38 -8.94 12.06 -7.96
C PRO A 38 -8.31 11.60 -9.29
N ASP A 39 -8.05 12.54 -10.20
CA ASP A 39 -7.45 12.24 -11.51
C ASP A 39 -5.97 11.90 -11.38
N GLN A 40 -5.23 12.62 -10.54
CA GLN A 40 -3.83 12.33 -10.24
C GLN A 40 -3.69 10.96 -9.55
N THR A 41 -4.62 10.63 -8.66
CA THR A 41 -4.67 9.31 -8.01
C THR A 41 -4.90 8.20 -9.02
N ARG A 42 -5.84 8.38 -9.96
CA ARG A 42 -6.07 7.41 -11.04
C ARG A 42 -4.83 7.25 -11.94
N PHE A 43 -4.14 8.35 -12.26
CA PHE A 43 -2.89 8.29 -13.03
C PHE A 43 -1.78 7.55 -12.27
N MET A 44 -1.61 7.85 -10.98
CA MET A 44 -0.62 7.18 -10.12
C MET A 44 -0.92 5.68 -9.99
N LEU A 45 -2.18 5.30 -9.82
CA LEU A 45 -2.58 3.89 -9.78
C LEU A 45 -2.25 3.15 -11.07
N ARG A 46 -2.48 3.77 -12.24
CA ARG A 46 -2.04 3.19 -13.53
C ARG A 46 -0.53 3.05 -13.60
N ARG A 47 0.21 4.03 -13.09
CA ARG A 47 1.68 3.97 -13.08
C ARG A 47 2.19 2.82 -12.22
N LEU A 48 1.63 2.62 -11.03
CA LEU A 48 1.98 1.50 -10.15
C LEU A 48 1.76 0.12 -10.79
N GLN A 49 0.82 0.00 -11.75
CA GLN A 49 0.62 -1.26 -12.48
C GLN A 49 1.77 -1.60 -13.42
N HIS A 50 2.51 -0.59 -13.90
CA HIS A 50 3.59 -0.77 -14.87
C HIS A 50 4.99 -0.70 -14.23
N ASP A 51 5.13 0.04 -13.14
CA ASP A 51 6.40 0.26 -12.44
C ASP A 51 6.51 -0.63 -11.19
N ARG A 52 7.20 -1.77 -11.34
CA ARG A 52 7.33 -2.78 -10.26
C ARG A 52 8.17 -2.28 -9.09
N GLU A 53 9.18 -1.45 -9.31
CA GLU A 53 10.02 -0.94 -8.23
C GLU A 53 9.26 0.07 -7.38
N LEU A 54 8.50 0.95 -8.04
CA LEU A 54 7.62 1.91 -7.38
C LEU A 54 6.50 1.21 -6.61
N ALA A 55 5.92 0.14 -7.18
CA ALA A 55 4.93 -0.70 -6.50
C ALA A 55 5.51 -1.41 -5.26
N ALA A 56 6.70 -2.00 -5.37
CA ALA A 56 7.37 -2.63 -4.23
C ALA A 56 7.71 -1.61 -3.12
N CYS A 57 8.11 -0.39 -3.49
CA CYS A 57 8.33 0.70 -2.55
C CYS A 57 7.04 1.06 -1.81
N TRP A 58 5.93 1.17 -2.55
CA TRP A 58 4.61 1.43 -1.99
C TRP A 58 4.17 0.35 -1.01
N GLU A 59 4.31 -0.92 -1.36
CA GLU A 59 3.98 -2.05 -0.48
C GLU A 59 4.75 -2.00 0.85
N ARG A 60 6.06 -1.73 0.81
CA ARG A 60 6.87 -1.58 2.03
C ARG A 60 6.35 -0.44 2.91
N TRP A 61 5.97 0.70 2.32
CA TRP A 61 5.41 1.82 3.08
C TRP A 61 4.07 1.49 3.73
N GLN A 62 3.21 0.72 3.05
CA GLN A 62 1.96 0.23 3.64
C GLN A 62 2.21 -0.65 4.88
N VAL A 63 3.14 -1.61 4.76
CA VAL A 63 3.50 -2.51 5.87
C VAL A 63 4.11 -1.72 7.03
N CYS A 64 5.08 -0.84 6.77
CA CYS A 64 5.67 0.02 7.80
C CYS A 64 4.59 0.89 8.49
N GLY A 65 3.62 1.42 7.73
CA GLY A 65 2.51 2.19 8.27
C GLY A 65 1.64 1.37 9.24
N GLU A 66 1.32 0.12 8.91
CA GLU A 66 0.53 -0.74 9.80
C GLU A 66 1.30 -1.17 11.06
N VAL A 67 2.62 -1.40 10.93
CA VAL A 67 3.50 -1.67 12.09
C VAL A 67 3.52 -0.47 13.03
N LEU A 68 3.76 0.74 12.49
CA LEU A 68 3.81 1.98 13.30
C LEU A 68 2.48 2.31 13.99
N ARG A 69 1.34 1.97 13.38
CA ARG A 69 0.01 2.16 13.98
C ARG A 69 -0.36 1.08 15.00
N GLY A 70 0.53 0.13 15.29
CA GLY A 70 0.27 -0.99 16.20
C GLY A 70 -0.81 -1.95 15.70
N ARG A 71 -1.08 -1.94 14.39
CA ARG A 71 -2.07 -2.81 13.71
C ARG A 71 -1.44 -4.08 13.14
N GLY A 72 -0.15 -4.30 13.39
CA GLY A 72 0.60 -5.48 12.97
C GLY A 72 0.17 -6.76 13.69
N HIS A 73 -1.06 -7.22 13.50
CA HIS A 73 -1.38 -8.64 13.63
C HIS A 73 -0.72 -9.38 12.46
N ALA A 74 -0.04 -10.49 12.77
CA ALA A 74 0.68 -11.41 11.88
C ALA A 74 0.90 -10.93 10.42
N LEU A 75 2.14 -10.59 10.08
CA LEU A 75 2.52 -10.27 8.70
C LEU A 75 2.03 -11.39 7.77
N LEU A 76 1.25 -11.00 6.77
CA LEU A 76 0.81 -11.93 5.74
C LEU A 76 2.03 -12.39 4.92
N PRO A 77 2.00 -13.61 4.36
CA PRO A 77 3.05 -14.06 3.45
C PRO A 77 3.27 -13.04 2.32
N ALA A 78 4.51 -12.83 1.89
CA ALA A 78 4.85 -11.84 0.86
C ALA A 78 4.05 -12.03 -0.45
N GLU A 79 3.72 -13.27 -0.78
CA GLU A 79 2.94 -13.65 -1.97
C GLU A 79 1.43 -13.38 -1.85
N PHE A 80 0.94 -12.94 -0.68
CA PHE A 80 -0.49 -12.76 -0.43
C PHE A 80 -1.12 -11.78 -1.42
N SER A 81 -0.53 -10.60 -1.59
CA SER A 81 -1.04 -9.57 -2.50
C SER A 81 -1.12 -10.07 -3.94
N GLN A 82 -0.10 -10.81 -4.38
CA GLN A 82 -0.04 -11.40 -5.72
C GLN A 82 -1.13 -12.47 -5.91
N ARG A 83 -1.33 -13.35 -4.93
CA ARG A 83 -2.39 -14.37 -4.96
C ARG A 83 -3.78 -13.75 -5.00
N VAL A 84 -4.01 -12.68 -4.24
CA VAL A 84 -5.28 -11.93 -4.27
C VAL A 84 -5.47 -11.25 -5.63
N ALA A 85 -4.44 -10.60 -6.18
CA ALA A 85 -4.52 -9.98 -7.49
C ALA A 85 -4.84 -11.00 -8.60
N ALA A 86 -4.19 -12.17 -8.56
CA ALA A 86 -4.47 -13.27 -9.49
C ALA A 86 -5.91 -13.80 -9.34
N ALA A 87 -6.39 -13.95 -8.10
CA ALA A 87 -7.76 -14.40 -7.83
C ALA A 87 -8.82 -13.39 -8.32
N ILE A 88 -8.55 -12.08 -8.20
CA ILE A 88 -9.45 -11.02 -8.71
C ILE A 88 -9.45 -10.97 -10.24
N ALA A 89 -8.31 -11.19 -10.88
CA ALA A 89 -8.19 -11.21 -12.34
C ALA A 89 -8.81 -12.47 -12.97
N ALA A 90 -9.02 -13.53 -12.18
CA ALA A 90 -9.66 -14.75 -12.65
C ALA A 90 -11.14 -14.49 -13.02
N PRO A 91 -11.63 -15.02 -14.15
CA PRO A 91 -13.04 -14.90 -14.53
C PRO A 91 -13.95 -15.55 -13.47
N ALA A 92 -15.18 -15.04 -13.34
CA ALA A 92 -16.13 -15.28 -12.23
C ALA A 92 -16.65 -16.72 -12.03
N GLY A 93 -15.93 -17.74 -12.52
CA GLY A 93 -16.20 -19.16 -12.30
C GLY A 93 -15.25 -19.86 -11.32
N ALA A 94 -14.20 -19.18 -10.83
CA ALA A 94 -13.29 -19.77 -9.85
C ALA A 94 -13.88 -19.63 -8.44
N THR A 95 -14.45 -20.71 -7.92
CA THR A 95 -14.81 -20.83 -6.49
C THR A 95 -13.55 -20.72 -5.64
N VAL A 96 -13.27 -19.53 -5.11
CA VAL A 96 -12.20 -19.34 -4.14
C VAL A 96 -12.62 -20.06 -2.87
N SER A 97 -12.04 -21.22 -2.63
CA SER A 97 -12.23 -21.93 -1.36
C SER A 97 -11.71 -21.03 -0.25
N ARG A 98 -12.61 -20.57 0.62
CA ARG A 98 -12.27 -19.73 1.77
C ARG A 98 -11.44 -20.59 2.73
N ALA A 99 -10.11 -20.57 2.54
CA ALA A 99 -9.20 -21.17 3.50
C ALA A 99 -9.51 -20.55 4.86
N ALA A 100 -9.92 -21.40 5.80
CA ALA A 100 -10.30 -20.99 7.14
C ALA A 100 -9.09 -20.32 7.80
N VAL A 101 -9.15 -19.00 7.92
CA VAL A 101 -8.30 -18.24 8.85
C VAL A 101 -8.72 -18.67 10.25
N ALA A 102 -7.98 -19.61 10.82
CA ALA A 102 -8.12 -19.99 12.22
C ALA A 102 -7.87 -18.75 13.08
N GLY A 103 -8.90 -18.36 13.83
CA GLY A 103 -8.99 -17.06 14.47
C GLY A 103 -8.02 -16.87 15.65
N VAL A 104 -7.51 -15.65 15.75
CA VAL A 104 -7.19 -15.01 17.03
C VAL A 104 -8.11 -13.80 17.15
N GLY A 105 -8.95 -13.81 18.19
CA GLY A 105 -10.18 -13.02 18.28
C GLY A 105 -10.05 -11.55 18.67
N GLY A 106 -11.11 -10.81 18.35
CA GLY A 106 -11.44 -9.47 18.85
C GLY A 106 -12.18 -8.62 17.80
N PRO A 107 -13.40 -8.09 18.08
CA PRO A 107 -14.12 -7.28 17.10
C PRO A 107 -13.50 -5.89 17.04
N ARG A 108 -13.01 -5.49 15.87
CA ARG A 108 -12.76 -4.10 15.55
C ARG A 108 -13.45 -3.77 14.24
N PRO A 109 -14.32 -2.74 14.21
CA PRO A 109 -14.97 -2.35 12.97
C PRO A 109 -13.90 -1.97 11.96
N HIS A 110 -13.99 -2.61 10.81
CA HIS A 110 -13.20 -2.35 9.62
C HIS A 110 -13.50 -0.91 9.17
N ARG A 111 -12.76 0.07 9.70
CA ARG A 111 -12.57 1.36 9.04
C ARG A 111 -11.31 1.29 8.18
N LEU A 112 -11.31 0.35 7.25
CA LEU A 112 -10.55 0.51 6.02
C LEU A 112 -11.48 1.19 5.02
N ALA A 113 -10.95 2.21 4.36
CA ALA A 113 -11.56 2.97 3.27
C ALA A 113 -12.74 3.89 3.65
N ARG A 114 -12.48 4.97 4.40
CA ARG A 114 -13.00 6.27 3.96
C ARG A 114 -12.07 6.83 2.89
N TRP A 115 -12.00 6.16 1.74
CA TRP A 115 -11.65 6.83 0.49
C TRP A 115 -12.92 7.58 0.08
N GLY A 116 -13.10 8.74 0.70
CA GLY A 116 -14.35 9.50 0.70
C GLY A 116 -14.14 10.91 0.16
N GLY A 117 -13.65 11.01 -1.07
CA GLY A 117 -13.95 12.14 -1.95
C GLY A 117 -15.33 11.94 -2.56
N ALA A 118 -16.38 11.95 -1.74
CA ALA A 118 -17.75 11.96 -2.22
C ALA A 118 -18.11 13.37 -2.72
N ALA A 119 -17.63 13.75 -3.91
CA ALA A 119 -18.32 14.76 -4.69
C ALA A 119 -19.50 14.08 -5.39
N ARG A 120 -20.69 14.21 -4.78
CA ARG A 120 -21.95 13.81 -5.39
C ARG A 120 -22.22 14.71 -6.60
N SER A 121 -21.93 14.24 -7.80
CA SER A 121 -22.69 14.61 -8.99
C SER A 121 -23.39 13.36 -9.50
N ARG A 122 -24.69 13.23 -9.22
CA ARG A 122 -25.55 12.22 -9.83
C ARG A 122 -25.82 12.65 -11.28
N PRO A 123 -25.49 11.89 -12.33
CA PRO A 123 -26.17 12.05 -13.61
C PRO A 123 -27.57 11.46 -13.48
N ARG A 124 -28.57 12.33 -13.53
CA ARG A 124 -29.97 11.98 -13.75
C ARG A 124 -30.10 11.55 -15.20
N TRP A 125 -30.06 10.25 -15.46
CA TRP A 125 -30.52 9.72 -16.74
C TRP A 125 -32.04 9.88 -16.81
N ARG A 126 -32.49 10.53 -17.87
CA ARG A 126 -33.89 10.58 -18.32
C ARG A 126 -33.96 9.84 -19.64
#